data_AF-A0A967I8Y3-F1
#
_entry.id   AF-A0A967I8Y3-F1
#
_cell.length_a   1.000
_cell.length_b   1.000
_cell.length_c   1.000
_cell.angle_alpha   90.00
_cell.angle_beta   90.00
_cell.angle_gamma   90.00
#
_symmetry.space_group_name_H-M   'P 1'
#
loop_
_entity.id
_entity.type
_entity.pdbx_description
1 polymer ?
#
loop_
_entity_poly.entity_id
_entity_poly.type
_entity_poly.pdbx_seq_one_letter_code
_entity_poly.pdbx_strand_id
1 'polypeptide(L)' 'SLTISVGFSHPVQVEPPEGIEFAVEGNNIIKISGIDKQQVGQVAADIRAWRKP' A
#
# COMPACT_ATOMS: atom_id res chain seq x y z
N SER A 1 4.81 9.44 2.19
CA SER A 1 4.43 8.88 0.88
C SER A 1 5.14 7.54 0.70
N LEU A 2 4.41 6.50 0.29
CA LEU A 2 4.98 5.19 -0.02
C LEU A 2 5.16 5.09 -1.53
N THR A 3 6.37 4.75 -1.99
CA THR A 3 6.67 4.60 -3.42
C THR A 3 6.85 3.13 -3.74
N ILE A 4 6.02 2.58 -4.61
CA ILE A 4 6.02 1.17 -4.98
C ILE A 4 6.38 1.01 -6.47
N SER A 5 7.34 0.13 -6.75
CA SER A 5 7.76 -0.22 -8.12
C SER A 5 7.17 -1.58 -8.52
N VAL A 6 5.93 -1.59 -9.02
CA VAL A 6 5.17 -2.83 -9.33
C VAL A 6 5.36 -3.33 -10.78
N GLY A 7 6.47 -2.96 -11.45
CA GLY A 7 6.72 -3.31 -12.86
C GLY A 7 6.09 -2.36 -13.89
N PHE A 8 5.57 -1.22 -13.44
CA PHE A 8 5.23 -0.09 -14.33
C PHE A 8 6.49 0.70 -14.69
N SER A 9 6.47 1.39 -15.84
CA SER A 9 7.58 2.23 -16.30
C SER A 9 7.87 3.42 -15.37
N HIS A 10 6.94 3.75 -14.47
CA HIS A 10 7.06 4.82 -13.49
C HIS A 10 6.66 4.32 -12.09
N PRO A 11 7.30 4.83 -11.04
CA PRO A 11 6.97 4.45 -9.67
C PRO A 11 5.58 4.95 -9.28
N VAL A 12 4.80 4.11 -8.59
CA VAL A 12 3.48 4.49 -8.10
C VAL A 12 3.59 5.04 -6.69
N GLN A 13 3.13 6.27 -6.48
CA GLN A 13 3.07 6.88 -5.16
C GLN A 13 1.70 6.61 -4.54
N VAL A 14 1.70 5.97 -3.37
CA VAL A 14 0.52 5.82 -2.53
C VAL A 14 0.65 6.81 -1.38
N GLU A 15 -0.32 7.70 -1.26
CA GLU A 15 -0.46 8.52 -0.07
C GLU A 15 -1.30 7.76 0.97
N PRO A 16 -0.82 7.62 2.22
CA PRO A 16 -1.62 7.04 3.27
C PRO A 16 -2.82 7.93 3.56
N PRO A 17 -4.04 7.37 3.61
CA PRO A 17 -5.19 8.08 4.18
C PRO A 17 -4.95 8.42 5.65
N GLU A 18 -5.71 9.38 6.16
CA GLU A 18 -5.62 9.82 7.56
C GLU A 18 -5.78 8.63 8.52
N GLY A 19 -4.81 8.44 9.42
CA GLY A 19 -4.84 7.34 10.40
C GLY A 19 -4.39 5.98 9.86
N ILE A 20 -3.77 5.92 8.67
CA ILE A 20 -3.12 4.72 8.13
C ILE A 20 -1.60 4.94 8.04
N GLU A 21 -0.85 3.95 8.50
CA GLU A 21 0.60 3.87 8.41
C GLU A 21 1.03 2.73 7.49
N PHE A 22 2.02 3.00 6.66
CA PHE A 22 2.68 2.00 5.83
C PHE A 22 4.09 1.72 6.35
N ALA A 23 4.36 0.47 6.68
CA ALA A 23 5.69 -0.02 6.99
C ALA A 23 6.15 -0.98 5.88
N VAL A 24 7.39 -0.84 5.44
CA VAL A 24 7.99 -1.75 4.46
C VAL A 24 8.88 -2.72 5.21
N GLU A 25 8.52 -4.01 5.21
CA GLU A 25 9.31 -5.08 5.80
C GLU A 25 10.12 -5.76 4.67
N GLY A 26 11.38 -5.34 4.49
CA GLY A 26 12.24 -5.87 3.42
C GLY A 26 11.96 -5.24 2.06
N ASN A 27 11.99 -6.03 0.99
CA ASN A 27 11.91 -5.50 -0.39
C ASN A 27 10.52 -5.68 -1.04
N ASN A 28 9.75 -6.69 -0.61
CA ASN A 28 8.50 -7.10 -1.27
C ASN A 28 7.29 -7.19 -0.33
N ILE A 29 7.44 -6.86 0.97
CA ILE A 29 6.36 -6.94 1.95
C ILE A 29 6.03 -5.53 2.42
N ILE A 30 4.76 -5.14 2.27
CA ILE A 30 4.21 -3.88 2.76
C ILE A 30 3.19 -4.22 3.84
N LYS A 31 3.39 -3.67 5.02
CA LYS A 31 2.51 -3.78 6.17
C LYS A 31 1.69 -2.51 6.29
N ILE A 32 0.38 -2.66 6.30
CA ILE A 32 -0.58 -1.57 6.41
C ILE A 32 -1.18 -1.66 7.82
N SER A 33 -1.01 -0.61 8.61
CA SER A 33 -1.56 -0.49 9.96
C SER A 33 -2.42 0.75 10.04
N GLY A 34 -3.44 0.78 10.89
CA GLY A 34 -4.28 1.96 11.01
C GLY A 34 -5.36 1.82 12.08
N ILE A 35 -6.02 2.94 12.35
CA ILE A 35 -7.06 3.06 13.39
C ILE A 35 -8.34 2.32 12.97
N ASP A 36 -8.69 2.38 11.69
CA ASP A 36 -9.91 1.79 11.13
C ASP A 36 -9.58 0.55 10.28
N LYS A 37 -10.09 -0.62 10.71
CA LYS A 37 -9.92 -1.89 10.00
C LYS A 37 -10.56 -1.89 8.61
N GLN A 38 -11.65 -1.15 8.41
CA GLN A 38 -12.34 -1.10 7.12
C GLN A 38 -11.50 -0.34 6.11
N GLN A 39 -10.95 0.81 6.51
CA GLN A 39 -10.03 1.59 5.68
C GLN A 39 -8.73 0.84 5.40
N VAL A 40 -8.13 0.20 6.40
CA VAL A 40 -6.92 -0.62 6.22
C VAL A 40 -7.16 -1.73 5.19
N GLY A 41 -8.29 -2.42 5.28
CA GLY A 41 -8.66 -3.47 4.31
C GLY A 41 -8.89 -2.94 2.91
N GLN A 42 -9.57 -1.79 2.77
CA GLN A 42 -9.82 -1.14 1.49
C GLN A 42 -8.51 -0.77 0.78
N VAL A 43 -7.62 -0.08 1.50
CA VAL A 43 -6.31 0.34 0.96
C VAL A 43 -5.44 -0.86 0.56
N ALA A 44 -5.46 -1.93 1.37
CA ALA A 44 -4.78 -3.17 1.02
C ALA A 44 -5.32 -3.81 -0.27
N ALA A 45 -6.65 -3.79 -0.45
CA ALA A 45 -7.31 -4.32 -1.64
C ALA A 45 -6.98 -3.47 -2.88
N ASP A 46 -7.00 -2.15 -2.75
CA ASP A 46 -6.68 -1.21 -3.84
C ASP A 46 -5.24 -1.40 -4.34
N ILE A 47 -4.27 -1.50 -3.42
CA ILE A 47 -2.86 -1.78 -3.77
C ILE A 47 -2.72 -3.16 -4.43
N ARG A 48 -3.45 -4.16 -3.94
CA ARG A 48 -3.46 -5.52 -4.53
C ARG A 48 -4.09 -5.57 -5.91
N ALA A 49 -5.01 -4.66 -6.23
CA ALA A 49 -5.66 -4.61 -7.54
C ALA A 49 -4.69 -4.20 -8.67
N TRP A 50 -3.65 -3.41 -8.37
CA TRP A 50 -2.65 -2.96 -9.35
C TRP A 50 -1.83 -4.10 -9.96
N ARG A 51 -1.64 -5.17 -9.22
CA ARG A 51 -1.08 -6.42 -9.73
C ARG A 51 -1.82 -7.59 -9.10
N LYS A 52 -2.85 -8.05 -9.81
CA LYS A 52 -3.43 -9.37 -9.53
C LYS A 52 -2.32 -10.43 -9.60
N PRO A 53 -2.41 -11.51 -8.79
CA PRO A 53 -1.53 -12.66 -8.94
C PRO A 53 -1.54 -13.19 -10.37
#